data_AF-A0A2N2IID2-F1
#
_entry.id   AF-A0A2N2IID2-F1
#
_cell.length_a   1.000
_cell.length_b   1.000
_cell.length_c   1.000
_cell.angle_alpha   90.00
_cell.angle_beta   90.00
_cell.angle_gamma   90.00
#
_symmetry.space_group_name_H-M   'P 1'
#
loop_
_entity.id
_entity.type
_entity.pdbx_description
1 polymer ?
#
loop_
_entity_poly.entity_id
_entity_poly.type
_entity_poly.pdbx_seq_one_letter_code
_entity_poly.pdbx_strand_id
1 'polypeptide(L)'
;TLPADTCGDLTECVESADCPSGFRCENLPVDGETFARACCMEGPRGCGAFGTACADEFDCDSGLCIARNDGQTYCTHQCDGPEDCADPIAECGDLFIMMVCVEPGAK
;
A
#
# COMPACT_ATOMS: atom_id res chain seq x y z
N THR A 1 3.88 19.80 3.16
CA THR A 1 4.17 19.16 1.87
C THR A 1 5.66 19.17 1.65
N LEU A 2 6.18 18.11 1.05
CA LEU A 2 7.61 17.95 0.77
C LEU A 2 7.96 18.52 -0.62
N PRO A 3 9.23 18.97 -0.84
CA PRO A 3 9.69 19.43 -2.16
C PRO A 3 9.59 18.33 -3.24
N ALA A 4 9.62 18.71 -4.52
CA ALA A 4 9.32 17.85 -5.70
C ALA A 4 10.23 16.60 -5.86
N ASP A 5 11.38 16.64 -5.22
CA ASP A 5 12.30 15.54 -4.94
C ASP A 5 11.79 14.80 -3.69
N THR A 6 10.56 14.27 -3.75
CA THR A 6 9.70 14.02 -2.58
C THR A 6 10.17 12.93 -1.62
N CYS A 7 10.85 11.91 -2.11
CA CYS A 7 11.54 10.99 -1.19
C CYS A 7 12.89 11.58 -0.74
N GLY A 8 13.41 12.63 -1.38
CA GLY A 8 14.72 13.22 -1.12
C GLY A 8 15.82 12.20 -1.39
N ASP A 9 16.58 11.87 -0.36
CA ASP A 9 17.55 10.76 -0.35
C ASP A 9 16.91 9.39 -0.06
N LEU A 10 15.61 9.34 0.21
CA LEU A 10 14.87 8.10 0.51
C LEU A 10 14.52 7.34 -0.77
N THR A 11 14.33 6.03 -0.62
CA THR A 11 13.96 5.13 -1.72
C THR A 11 12.44 5.13 -1.90
N GLU A 12 11.97 5.23 -3.14
CA GLU A 12 10.57 4.97 -3.49
C GLU A 12 10.23 3.50 -3.21
N CYS A 13 9.00 3.24 -2.80
CA CYS A 13 8.52 1.91 -2.48
C CYS A 13 7.10 1.70 -2.97
N VAL A 14 6.70 0.45 -3.06
CA VAL A 14 5.29 0.10 -3.20
C VAL A 14 4.76 -0.46 -1.89
N GLU A 15 5.49 -1.39 -1.29
CA GLU A 15 5.16 -1.97 0.00
C GLU A 15 6.36 -1.93 0.93
N SER A 16 6.10 -2.12 2.23
CA SER A 16 7.13 -2.08 3.25
C SER A 16 8.20 -3.15 3.03
N ALA A 17 7.90 -4.24 2.32
CA ALA A 17 8.88 -5.26 1.96
C ALA A 17 9.97 -4.75 1.00
N ASP A 18 9.69 -3.71 0.21
CA ASP A 18 10.67 -3.05 -0.66
C ASP A 18 11.70 -2.24 0.14
N CYS A 19 11.36 -1.90 1.38
CA CYS A 19 12.18 -1.05 2.23
C CYS A 19 13.19 -1.86 3.06
N PRO A 20 14.36 -1.25 3.37
CA PRO A 20 15.32 -1.82 4.32
C PRO A 20 14.69 -2.15 5.69
N SER A 21 15.34 -3.03 6.44
CA SER A 21 14.91 -3.33 7.81
C SER A 21 14.92 -2.05 8.68
N GLY A 22 13.87 -1.86 9.47
CA GLY A 22 13.66 -0.64 10.27
C GLY A 22 12.93 0.49 9.54
N PHE A 23 12.52 0.26 8.28
CA PHE A 23 11.75 1.19 7.47
C PHE A 23 10.39 0.58 7.08
N ARG A 24 9.43 1.47 6.81
CA ARG A 24 8.10 1.18 6.27
C ARG A 24 7.84 1.99 5.01
N CYS A 25 6.96 1.51 4.17
CA CYS A 25 6.46 2.30 3.05
C CYS A 25 5.32 3.22 3.52
N GLU A 26 5.43 4.52 3.25
CA GLU A 26 4.46 5.53 3.70
C GLU A 26 4.11 6.48 2.56
N ASN A 27 2.83 6.80 2.40
CA ASN A 27 2.36 7.73 1.38
C ASN A 27 2.51 9.17 1.87
N LEU A 28 3.43 9.92 1.25
CA LEU A 28 3.72 11.29 1.63
C LEU A 28 3.09 12.31 0.66
N PRO A 29 2.43 13.37 1.16
CA PRO A 29 1.90 14.43 0.32
C PRO A 29 3.03 15.29 -0.30
N VAL A 30 3.00 15.42 -1.62
CA VAL A 30 3.97 16.18 -2.42
C VAL A 30 3.40 17.53 -2.86
N ASP A 31 4.19 18.60 -2.79
CA ASP A 31 3.77 19.87 -3.40
C ASP A 31 3.66 19.75 -4.92
N GLY A 32 2.47 20.02 -5.47
CA GLY A 32 2.24 20.07 -6.92
C GLY A 32 1.87 18.74 -7.57
N GLU A 33 1.86 17.63 -6.83
CA GLU A 33 1.31 16.36 -7.31
C GLU A 33 -0.12 16.15 -6.82
N THR A 34 -0.94 15.48 -7.64
CA THR A 34 -2.32 15.16 -7.28
C THR A 34 -2.40 13.92 -6.39
N PHE A 35 -1.35 13.09 -6.38
CA PHE A 35 -1.28 11.84 -5.64
C PHE A 35 -0.11 11.88 -4.66
N ALA A 36 -0.23 11.12 -3.57
CA ALA A 36 0.88 10.93 -2.63
C ALA A 36 1.98 10.07 -3.27
N ARG A 37 3.23 10.31 -2.86
CA ARG A 37 4.38 9.49 -3.24
C ARG A 37 4.69 8.53 -2.11
N ALA A 38 4.82 7.24 -2.40
CA ALA A 38 5.20 6.24 -1.42
C ALA A 38 6.74 6.19 -1.25
N CYS A 39 7.23 6.42 -0.03
CA CYS A 39 8.66 6.45 0.29
C CYS A 39 9.00 5.57 1.50
N CYS A 40 10.21 5.02 1.52
CA CYS A 40 10.73 4.28 2.67
C CYS A 40 11.07 5.22 3.82
N MET A 41 10.21 5.27 4.83
CA MET A 41 10.35 6.09 6.02
C MET A 41 10.83 5.27 7.21
N GLU A 42 11.74 5.82 8.01
CA GLU A 42 12.20 5.17 9.23
C GLU A 42 11.03 4.99 10.22
N GLY A 43 10.91 3.79 10.77
CA GLY A 43 9.92 3.47 11.80
C GLY A 43 9.32 2.07 11.66
N PRO A 44 8.50 1.68 12.65
CA PRO A 44 7.93 0.34 12.69
C PRO A 44 6.90 0.13 11.58
N ARG A 45 6.87 -1.07 11.01
CA ARG A 45 5.77 -1.51 10.15
C ARG A 45 4.52 -1.80 10.99
N GLY A 46 3.36 -1.84 10.32
CA GLY A 46 2.15 -2.33 10.95
C GLY A 46 2.24 -3.81 11.31
N CYS A 47 1.26 -4.29 12.07
CA CYS A 47 1.20 -5.70 12.50
C CYS A 47 0.07 -6.47 11.82
N GLY A 48 -0.79 -5.79 11.07
CA GLY A 48 -1.91 -6.34 10.33
C GLY A 48 -1.42 -7.22 9.19
N ALA A 49 -1.81 -8.49 9.23
CA ALA A 49 -1.52 -9.44 8.17
C ALA A 49 -2.46 -9.22 6.98
N PHE A 50 -2.09 -9.79 5.82
CA PHE A 50 -2.94 -9.85 4.64
C PHE A 50 -4.41 -10.21 4.96
N GLY A 51 -5.36 -9.50 4.34
CA GLY A 51 -6.79 -9.72 4.47
C GLY A 51 -7.40 -9.23 5.79
N THR A 52 -6.61 -8.62 6.68
CA THR A 52 -7.13 -8.00 7.91
C THR A 52 -7.69 -6.62 7.60
N ALA A 53 -8.83 -6.25 8.20
CA ALA A 53 -9.34 -4.88 8.07
C ALA A 53 -8.36 -3.87 8.70
N CYS A 54 -8.22 -2.70 8.08
CA CYS A 54 -7.30 -1.64 8.49
C CYS A 54 -7.95 -0.27 8.34
N ALA A 55 -7.47 0.73 9.06
CA ALA A 55 -7.89 2.12 8.94
C ALA A 55 -6.92 2.94 8.07
N ASP A 56 -5.62 2.65 8.16
CA ASP A 56 -4.57 3.32 7.39
C ASP A 56 -3.37 2.39 7.11
N GLU A 57 -2.40 2.85 6.32
CA GLU A 57 -1.21 2.06 5.97
C GLU A 57 -0.38 1.59 7.16
N PHE A 58 -0.41 2.29 8.30
CA PHE A 58 0.40 1.96 9.47
C PHE A 58 -0.15 0.78 10.26
N ASP A 59 -1.39 0.38 9.99
CA ASP A 59 -1.96 -0.84 10.55
C ASP A 59 -1.35 -2.11 9.92
N CYS A 60 -0.91 -2.04 8.66
CA CYS A 60 -0.55 -3.19 7.85
C CYS A 60 0.96 -3.44 7.82
N ASP A 61 1.39 -4.70 7.95
CA ASP A 61 2.81 -5.07 7.81
C ASP A 61 3.37 -4.71 6.43
N SER A 62 2.51 -4.79 5.40
CA SER A 62 2.83 -4.37 4.04
C SER A 62 2.87 -2.85 3.85
N GLY A 63 2.32 -2.04 4.76
CA GLY A 63 2.13 -0.61 4.50
C GLY A 63 1.04 -0.30 3.46
N LEU A 64 0.18 -1.28 3.11
CA LEU A 64 -0.89 -1.09 2.14
C LEU A 64 -2.24 -1.39 2.77
N CYS A 65 -3.05 -0.34 2.95
CA CYS A 65 -4.41 -0.42 3.45
C CYS A 65 -5.38 0.10 2.38
N ILE A 66 -6.00 -0.81 1.63
CA ILE A 66 -6.68 -0.47 0.37
C ILE A 66 -8.08 -1.07 0.34
N ALA A 67 -9.04 -0.29 -0.18
CA ALA A 67 -10.40 -0.72 -0.47
C ALA A 67 -10.66 -0.69 -1.98
N ARG A 68 -11.68 -1.44 -2.41
CA ARG A 68 -12.25 -1.30 -3.75
C ARG A 68 -13.61 -0.62 -3.69
N ASN A 69 -13.84 0.37 -4.56
CA ASN A 69 -15.15 1.03 -4.75
C ASN A 69 -15.86 1.41 -3.44
N ASP A 70 -15.22 2.23 -2.62
CA ASP A 70 -15.71 2.69 -1.30
C ASP A 70 -16.03 1.55 -0.29
N GLY A 71 -15.54 0.34 -0.56
CA GLY A 71 -15.68 -0.84 0.30
C GLY A 71 -14.82 -0.80 1.55
N GLN A 72 -14.78 -1.93 2.26
CA GLN A 72 -13.92 -2.07 3.43
C GLN A 72 -12.45 -2.10 2.97
N THR A 73 -11.61 -1.34 3.68
CA THR A 73 -10.15 -1.36 3.49
C THR A 73 -9.55 -2.60 4.17
N TYR A 74 -8.64 -3.26 3.47
CA TYR A 74 -7.89 -4.40 3.99
C TYR A 74 -6.39 -4.22 3.79
N CYS A 75 -5.62 -4.84 4.68
CA CYS A 75 -4.19 -5.03 4.50
C CYS A 75 -3.97 -5.92 3.28
N THR A 76 -3.28 -5.38 2.29
CA THR A 76 -3.04 -6.03 0.99
C THR A 76 -1.54 -6.05 0.66
N HIS A 77 -1.17 -6.62 -0.49
CA HIS A 77 0.19 -6.62 -1.04
C HIS A 77 0.12 -6.53 -2.56
N GLN A 78 1.27 -6.33 -3.20
CA GLN A 78 1.36 -6.42 -4.66
C GLN A 78 1.04 -7.83 -5.15
N CYS A 79 0.35 -7.93 -6.29
CA CYS A 79 0.05 -9.20 -6.93
C CYS A 79 0.43 -9.16 -8.40
N ASP A 80 0.90 -10.30 -8.92
CA ASP A 80 1.11 -10.51 -10.35
C ASP A 80 -0.10 -11.21 -10.99
N GLY A 81 -0.88 -11.94 -10.18
CA GLY A 81 -2.07 -12.65 -10.60
C GLY A 81 -3.04 -12.97 -9.46
N PRO A 82 -4.24 -13.47 -9.79
CA PRO A 82 -5.25 -13.84 -8.79
C PRO A 82 -4.79 -14.96 -7.84
N GLU A 83 -3.78 -15.75 -8.21
CA GLU A 83 -3.17 -16.78 -7.36
C GLU A 83 -2.42 -16.21 -6.15
N ASP A 84 -2.02 -14.94 -6.20
CA ASP A 84 -1.36 -14.26 -5.08
C ASP A 84 -2.37 -13.78 -4.04
N CYS A 85 -3.67 -13.82 -4.38
CA CYS A 85 -4.74 -13.27 -3.57
C CYS A 85 -5.60 -14.37 -2.94
N ALA A 86 -6.13 -14.10 -1.75
CA ALA A 86 -7.05 -14.98 -1.05
C ALA A 86 -8.16 -14.19 -0.36
N ASP A 87 -9.19 -14.89 0.12
CA ASP A 87 -10.30 -14.27 0.83
C ASP A 87 -9.82 -13.43 2.03
N PRO A 88 -10.38 -12.23 2.27
CA PRO A 88 -11.55 -11.65 1.60
C PRO A 88 -11.25 -10.84 0.32
N ILE A 89 -9.98 -10.62 -0.01
CA ILE A 89 -9.52 -9.77 -1.11
C ILE A 89 -8.90 -10.61 -2.25
N ALA A 90 -9.71 -11.52 -2.81
CA ALA A 90 -9.24 -12.56 -3.73
C ALA A 90 -9.04 -12.13 -5.20
N GLU A 91 -9.17 -10.85 -5.54
CA GLU A 91 -8.96 -10.34 -6.90
C GLU A 91 -7.66 -9.54 -7.00
N CYS A 92 -6.78 -9.88 -7.94
CA CYS A 92 -5.65 -9.04 -8.28
C CYS A 92 -6.13 -7.89 -9.20
N GLY A 93 -6.29 -6.70 -8.65
CA GLY A 93 -6.89 -5.55 -9.31
C GLY A 93 -5.90 -4.43 -9.59
N ASP A 94 -6.10 -3.73 -10.71
CA ASP A 94 -5.31 -2.54 -11.09
C ASP A 94 -5.78 -1.30 -10.32
N LEU A 95 -4.84 -0.68 -9.61
CA LEU A 95 -5.01 0.57 -8.88
C LEU A 95 -4.10 1.66 -9.45
N PHE A 96 -4.28 1.98 -10.73
CA PHE A 96 -3.66 3.07 -11.52
C PHE A 96 -2.12 3.09 -11.62
N ILE A 97 -1.42 2.69 -10.56
CA ILE A 97 0.03 2.71 -10.39
C ILE A 97 0.58 1.33 -10.01
N MET A 98 -0.27 0.37 -9.61
CA MET A 98 0.12 -0.98 -9.21
C MET A 98 -1.05 -1.97 -9.24
N MET A 99 -0.70 -3.26 -9.32
CA MET A 99 -1.63 -4.36 -9.11
C MET A 99 -1.59 -4.78 -7.64
N VAL A 100 -2.74 -4.86 -6.98
CA VAL A 100 -2.87 -5.28 -5.58
C VAL A 100 -4.09 -6.16 -5.36
N CYS A 101 -4.06 -6.98 -4.32
CA CYS A 101 -5.21 -7.80 -3.95
C CYS A 101 -6.34 -6.92 -3.37
N VAL A 102 -7.54 -7.05 -3.93
CA VAL A 102 -8.71 -6.26 -3.56
C VAL A 102 -9.95 -7.15 -3.46
N GLU A 103 -11.01 -6.61 -2.87
CA GLU A 103 -12.31 -7.29 -2.83
C GLU A 103 -12.77 -7.62 -4.27
N PRO A 104 -13.29 -8.83 -4.51
CA PRO A 104 -13.90 -9.18 -5.79
C PRO A 104 -15.02 -8.20 -6.14
N GLY A 105 -15.07 -7.79 -7.40
CA GLY A 105 -16.05 -6.81 -7.85
C GLY A 105 -17.44 -7.42 -7.79
N ALA A 106 -18.41 -6.72 -7.21
CA ALA A 106 -19.80 -7.11 -7.37
C ALA A 106 -20.12 -7.12 -8.86
N LYS A 107 -20.39 -8.31 -9.41
CA LYS A 107 -20.85 -8.48 -10.79
C LYS A 107 -22.30 -8.03 -10.95
#